data_AF-A0AA91U3L1-F1
#
_entry.id   AF-A0AA91U3L1-F1
#
_cell.length_a   1.000
_cell.length_b   1.000
_cell.length_c   1.000
_cell.angle_alpha   90.00
_cell.angle_beta   90.00
_cell.angle_gamma   90.00
#
_symmetry.space_group_name_H-M   'P 1'
#
loop_
_entity.id
_entity.type
_entity.pdbx_description
1 polymer ?
#
loop_
_entity_poly.entity_id
_entity_poly.type
_entity_poly.pdbx_seq_one_letter_code
_entity_poly.pdbx_strand_id
1 'polypeptide(L)' 'MVKTTTFAIMHFTVAFAVVYAMTGSLMIGGAVALVEPAINTVAFHFHEKVWKRIEQKRSSRLPPPVFNA' A
#
# COMPACT_ATOMS: atom_id res chain seq x y z
N MET A 1 9.66 -15.28 11.76
CA MET A 1 8.57 -15.30 10.76
C MET A 1 7.18 -15.53 11.36
N VAL A 2 7.03 -16.26 12.48
CA VAL A 2 5.71 -16.47 13.13
C VAL A 2 5.00 -15.15 13.49
N LYS A 3 5.71 -14.13 14.00
CA LYS A 3 5.12 -12.80 14.30
C LYS A 3 4.45 -12.15 13.09
N THR A 4 5.08 -12.24 11.92
CA THR A 4 4.57 -11.66 10.68
C THR A 4 3.33 -12.42 10.20
N THR A 5 3.35 -13.76 10.28
CA THR A 5 2.21 -14.60 9.91
C THR A 5 1.02 -14.40 10.85
N THR A 6 1.23 -14.35 12.17
CA THR A 6 0.18 -14.08 13.15
C THR A 6 -0.43 -12.69 12.94
N PHE A 7 0.39 -11.68 12.62
CA PHE A 7 -0.09 -10.34 12.31
C PHE A 7 -0.99 -10.32 11.07
N ALA A 8 -0.58 -10.99 9.99
CA ALA A 8 -1.39 -11.10 8.76
C ALA A 8 -2.73 -11.82 9.02
N ILE A 9 -2.71 -12.94 9.75
CA ILE A 9 -3.94 -13.69 10.08
C ILE A 9 -4.89 -12.85 10.94
N MET A 10 -4.38 -12.20 11.99
CA MET A 10 -5.19 -11.29 12.82
C MET A 10 -5.82 -10.19 11.96
N HIS A 11 -5.04 -9.61 11.05
CA HIS A 11 -5.50 -8.54 10.17
C HIS A 11 -6.67 -8.98 9.28
N PHE A 12 -6.52 -10.09 8.55
CA PHE A 12 -7.60 -10.64 7.73
C PHE A 12 -8.83 -11.02 8.56
N THR A 13 -8.62 -11.57 9.75
CA THR A 13 -9.72 -11.98 10.65
C THR A 13 -10.52 -10.77 11.12
N VAL A 14 -9.86 -9.67 11.51
CA VAL A 14 -10.53 -8.44 11.93
C VAL A 14 -11.24 -7.77 10.76
N ALA A 15 -10.58 -7.63 9.60
CA ALA A 15 -11.18 -7.05 8.41
C ALA A 15 -12.44 -7.84 7.97
N PHE A 16 -12.33 -9.17 7.93
CA PHE A 16 -13.45 -10.05 7.64
C PHE A 16 -14.58 -9.89 8.67
N ALA A 17 -14.26 -9.91 9.97
CA ALA A 17 -15.24 -9.83 11.05
C ALA A 17 -16.00 -8.49 11.05
N VAL A 18 -15.32 -7.36 10.84
CA VAL A 18 -15.95 -6.03 10.76
C VAL A 18 -16.91 -5.95 9.57
N VAL A 19 -16.46 -6.38 8.39
CA VAL A 19 -17.28 -6.34 7.17
C VAL A 19 -18.46 -7.30 7.26
N TYR A 20 -18.24 -8.49 7.81
CA TYR A 20 -19.30 -9.46 8.06
C TYR A 20 -20.31 -8.93 9.07
N ALA A 21 -19.87 -8.28 10.16
CA ALA A 21 -20.77 -7.67 11.15
C ALA A 21 -21.59 -6.52 10.54
N MET A 22 -21.01 -5.73 9.64
CA MET A 22 -21.72 -4.63 8.98
C MET A 22 -22.68 -5.11 7.87
N THR A 23 -22.32 -6.16 7.15
CA THR A 23 -23.02 -6.55 5.90
C THR A 23 -23.82 -7.84 6.02
N GLY A 24 -23.53 -8.68 7.01
CA GLY A 24 -24.09 -10.03 7.18
C GLY A 24 -23.67 -11.04 6.10
N SER A 25 -22.77 -10.67 5.18
CA SER A 25 -22.41 -11.47 4.01
C SER A 25 -20.95 -11.91 4.04
N LEU A 26 -20.73 -13.23 4.06
CA LEU A 26 -19.40 -13.85 4.00
C LEU A 26 -18.66 -13.52 2.68
N MET A 27 -19.39 -13.37 1.57
CA MET A 27 -18.78 -13.03 0.28
C MET A 27 -18.10 -11.67 0.31
N ILE A 28 -18.74 -10.68 0.94
CA ILE A 28 -18.22 -9.31 0.98
C ILE A 28 -17.03 -9.25 1.94
N GLY A 29 -17.07 -9.95 3.07
CA GLY A 29 -15.92 -10.08 3.97
C GLY A 29 -14.69 -10.70 3.29
N GLY A 30 -14.89 -11.75 2.48
CA GLY A 30 -13.80 -12.39 1.73
C GLY A 30 -13.24 -11.48 0.62
N ALA A 31 -14.11 -10.76 -0.09
CA ALA A 31 -13.67 -9.78 -1.09
C ALA A 31 -12.81 -8.68 -0.45
N VAL A 32 -13.22 -8.13 0.69
CA VAL A 32 -12.48 -7.05 1.38
C VAL A 32 -11.10 -7.53 1.85
N ALA A 33 -10.99 -8.75 2.36
CA ALA A 33 -9.71 -9.34 2.75
C ALA A 33 -8.69 -9.38 1.61
N LEU A 34 -9.12 -9.50 0.34
CA LEU A 34 -8.25 -9.46 -0.83
C LEU A 34 -8.07 -8.06 -1.40
N VAL A 35 -9.08 -7.20 -1.24
CA VAL A 35 -9.07 -5.82 -1.75
C VAL A 35 -8.00 -4.99 -1.06
N GLU A 36 -7.76 -5.18 0.23
CA GLU A 36 -6.77 -4.40 0.96
C GLU A 36 -5.33 -4.55 0.43
N PRO A 37 -4.75 -5.76 0.29
CA PRO A 37 -3.42 -5.89 -0.30
C PRO A 37 -3.38 -5.46 -1.77
N ALA A 38 -4.50 -5.58 -2.50
CA ALA A 38 -4.59 -5.09 -3.87
C ALA A 38 -4.53 -3.56 -3.93
N ILE A 39 -5.31 -2.85 -3.09
CA ILE A 39 -5.27 -1.40 -2.99
C ILE A 39 -3.89 -0.94 -2.52
N ASN A 40 -3.29 -1.59 -1.52
CA ASN A 40 -1.96 -1.23 -1.04
C ASN A 40 -0.90 -1.35 -2.16
N THR A 41 -0.99 -2.40 -2.99
CA THR A 41 -0.10 -2.58 -4.15
C THR A 41 -0.32 -1.50 -5.22
N VAL A 42 -1.59 -1.22 -5.56
CA VAL A 42 -1.96 -0.20 -6.55
C VAL A 42 -1.54 1.20 -6.06
N ALA A 43 -1.85 1.53 -4.81
CA ALA A 43 -1.49 2.79 -4.18
C ALA A 43 0.03 2.98 -4.17
N PHE A 44 0.80 1.94 -3.80
CA PHE A 44 2.25 1.99 -3.85
C PHE A 44 2.77 2.21 -5.27
N HIS A 45 2.20 1.54 -6.27
CA HIS A 45 2.58 1.71 -7.67
C HIS A 45 2.32 3.14 -8.18
N PHE A 46 1.16 3.71 -7.85
CA PHE A 46 0.85 5.09 -8.19
C PHE A 46 1.73 6.08 -7.41
N HIS A 47 1.98 5.83 -6.12
CA HIS A 47 2.84 6.65 -5.28
C HIS A 47 4.25 6.74 -5.87
N GLU A 48 4.86 5.59 -6.22
CA GLU A 48 6.15 5.53 -6.92
C GLU A 48 6.15 6.30 -8.23
N LYS A 49 5.09 6.15 -9.04
CA LYS A 49 4.98 6.81 -10.35
C LYS A 49 4.84 8.33 -10.22
N VAL A 50 4.09 8.81 -9.24
CA VAL A 50 3.93 10.23 -8.94
C VAL A 50 5.22 10.79 -8.35
N TRP A 51 5.84 10.08 -7.41
CA TRP A 51 7.08 10.51 -6.78
C TRP A 51 8.22 10.61 -7.78
N LYS A 52 8.39 9.63 -8.67
CA LYS A 52 9.38 9.70 -9.76
C LYS A 52 9.21 10.93 -10.66
N ARG A 53 7.98 11.34 -10.97
CA ARG A 53 7.72 12.56 -11.75
C ARG A 53 8.08 13.83 -10.97
N ILE A 54 7.88 13.84 -9.65
CA ILE A 54 8.25 14.96 -8.78
C ILE A 54 9.79 15.03 -8.64
N GLU A 55 10.45 13.89 -8.41
CA GLU A 55 11.91 13.73 -8.33
C GLU A 55 12.58 14.24 -9.62
N GLN A 56 12.08 13.82 -10.80
CA GLN A 56 12.59 14.28 -12.09
C GLN A 56 12.52 15.80 -12.25
N LYS A 57 11.42 16.43 -11.82
CA LYS A 57 11.29 17.90 -11.83
C LYS A 57 12.25 18.58 -10.84
N ARG A 58 12.58 17.92 -9.73
CA ARG A 58 13.51 18.42 -8.72
C ARG A 58 14.96 18.29 -9.18
N SER A 59 15.34 17.20 -9.85
CA SER A 59 16.67 17.01 -10.45
C SER A 59 16.96 18.01 -11.56
N SER A 60 15.96 18.40 -12.36
CA SER A 60 16.12 19.48 -13.36
C SER A 60 16.27 20.89 -12.77
N ARG A 61 16.05 21.05 -11.45
CA ARG A 61 16.22 22.33 -10.74
C ARG A 61 17.49 22.38 -9.90
N LEU A 62 18.21 21.27 -9.75
CA LEU A 62 19.49 21.28 -9.05
C LEU A 62 20.57 21.80 -10.01
N PRO A 63 21.25 22.92 -9.68
CA PRO A 63 22.41 23.36 -10.46
C PRO A 63 23.47 22.25 -10.48
N PRO A 64 24.27 22.13 -11.56
CA PRO A 64 25.27 21.09 -11.67
C PRO A 64 26.17 21.10 -10.42
N PRO A 65 26.51 19.92 -9.86
CA PRO A 65 27.42 19.86 -8.73
C PRO A 65 28.74 20.50 -9.16
N VAL A 66 29.07 21.62 -8.52
CA VAL A 66 30.38 22.27 -8.65
C VAL A 66 31.36 21.36 -7.91
N PHE A 67 31.79 20.29 -8.58
CA PHE A 67 32.97 19.53 -8.17
C PHE A 67 34.15 20.47 -8.41
N ASN A 68 34.48 21.25 -7.38
CA ASN A 68 35.74 21.97 -7.34
C ASN A 68 36.82 20.93 -7.10
N ALA A 69 37.77 20.88 -8.04
CA ALA A 69 38.86 19.91 -8.13
C ALA A 69 39.82 19.95 -6.94
#